data_AF-A0A932UKX7-F1
#
_entry.id   AF-A0A932UKX7-F1
#
_cell.length_a   1.000
_cell.length_b   1.000
_cell.length_c   1.000
_cell.angle_alpha   90.00
_cell.angle_beta   90.00
_cell.angle_gamma   90.00
#
_symmetry.space_group_name_H-M   'P 1'
#
loop_
_entity.id
_entity.type
_entity.pdbx_description
1 polymer ?
#
loop_
_entity_poly.entity_id
_entity_poly.type
_entity_poly.pdbx_seq_one_letter_code
_entity_poly.pdbx_strand_id
1 'polypeptide(L)'
;MILQPATGDTVGAEVRVILGAEGVEVAAADGQRVATRGHHHLFIDADVTPGDAVIPAGVPGIVHIGTGASEATVSGLAPGQHRIIAVLAYGNHVPMEGVGTDTVVVVVR
;
A
#
# COMPACT_ATOMS: atom_id res chain seq x y z
N MET A 1 6.79 2.86 -3.01
CA MET A 1 6.67 2.29 -4.37
C MET A 1 6.68 0.78 -4.34
N ILE A 2 6.02 0.17 -5.33
CA ILE A 2 5.93 -1.28 -5.51
C ILE A 2 7.14 -1.73 -6.31
N LEU A 3 8.00 -2.54 -5.68
CA LEU A 3 9.17 -3.14 -6.33
C LEU A 3 8.80 -4.46 -7.01
N GLN A 4 7.88 -5.20 -6.40
CA GLN A 4 7.28 -6.41 -6.95
C GLN A 4 5.85 -6.56 -6.38
N PRO A 5 4.90 -7.13 -7.12
CA PRO A 5 4.98 -7.53 -8.53
C PRO A 5 5.01 -6.32 -9.48
N ALA A 6 5.38 -6.54 -10.74
CA ALA A 6 5.29 -5.54 -11.80
C ALA A 6 3.92 -5.59 -12.50
N THR A 7 3.54 -4.49 -13.16
CA THR A 7 2.33 -4.48 -14.00
C THR A 7 2.41 -5.52 -15.11
N GLY A 8 1.37 -6.34 -15.25
CA GLY A 8 1.28 -7.45 -16.19
C GLY A 8 1.78 -8.78 -15.65
N ASP A 9 2.42 -8.80 -14.48
CA ASP A 9 2.84 -10.03 -13.85
C ASP A 9 1.63 -10.92 -13.57
N THR A 10 1.85 -12.22 -13.77
CA THR A 10 0.85 -13.22 -13.41
C THR A 10 1.28 -13.96 -12.15
N VAL A 11 0.43 -13.89 -11.13
CA VAL A 11 0.70 -14.31 -9.75
C VAL A 11 -0.31 -15.37 -9.31
N GLY A 12 -0.04 -16.02 -8.18
CA GLY A 12 -1.00 -16.93 -7.54
C GLY A 12 -2.02 -16.18 -6.68
N ALA A 13 -2.90 -16.93 -6.01
CA ALA A 13 -3.92 -16.39 -5.10
C ALA A 13 -3.34 -15.67 -3.87
N GLU A 14 -2.05 -15.87 -3.58
CA GLU A 14 -1.27 -15.10 -2.61
C GLU A 14 -0.29 -14.20 -3.34
N VAL A 15 -0.54 -12.89 -3.29
CA VAL A 15 0.29 -11.89 -3.95
C VAL A 15 1.23 -11.29 -2.92
N ARG A 16 2.51 -11.65 -2.97
CA ARG A 16 3.54 -10.98 -2.19
C ARG A 16 3.91 -9.66 -2.86
N VAL A 17 3.71 -8.57 -2.13
CA VAL A 17 4.03 -7.21 -2.55
C VAL A 17 5.27 -6.75 -1.79
N ILE A 18 6.34 -6.41 -2.50
CA ILE A 18 7.55 -5.80 -1.95
C ILE A 18 7.49 -4.31 -2.20
N LEU A 19 7.77 -3.53 -1.16
CA LEU A 19 7.65 -2.09 -1.15
C LEU A 19 9.01 -1.45 -0.91
N GLY A 20 9.22 -0.30 -1.52
CA GLY A 20 10.31 0.62 -1.24
C GLY A 20 9.79 1.99 -0.85
N ALA A 21 10.66 2.80 -0.25
CA ALA A 21 10.42 4.21 0.01
C ALA A 21 11.72 4.98 -0.29
N GLU A 22 11.60 6.13 -0.94
CA GLU A 22 12.71 7.04 -1.21
C GLU A 22 12.45 8.35 -0.47
N GLY A 23 13.46 8.86 0.24
CA GLY A 23 13.34 10.11 1.01
C GLY A 23 12.45 10.02 2.26
N VAL A 24 11.90 8.84 2.58
CA VAL A 24 11.07 8.59 3.77
C VAL A 24 11.60 7.39 4.53
N GLU A 25 11.75 7.56 5.85
CA GLU A 25 11.95 6.48 6.81
C GLU A 25 10.64 5.69 6.96
N VAL A 26 10.69 4.39 6.65
CA VAL A 26 9.57 3.49 6.94
C VAL A 26 9.65 3.06 8.40
N ALA A 27 8.62 3.36 9.18
CA ALA A 27 8.55 3.09 10.62
C ALA A 27 7.14 2.67 11.02
N ALA A 28 6.97 2.15 12.24
CA ALA A 28 5.65 1.80 12.76
C ALA A 28 4.74 3.04 12.88
N ALA A 29 3.43 2.84 12.72
CA ALA A 29 2.43 3.87 12.93
C ALA A 29 2.41 4.30 14.40
N ASP A 30 2.78 5.55 14.68
CA ASP A 30 2.91 6.12 16.02
C ASP A 30 1.88 7.25 16.29
N GLY A 31 0.97 7.48 15.35
CA GLY A 31 -0.02 8.56 15.42
C GLY A 31 0.53 9.96 15.13
N GLN A 32 1.82 10.12 14.81
CA GLN A 32 2.44 11.42 14.58
C GLN A 32 2.56 11.77 13.09
N ARG A 33 2.56 13.07 12.79
CA ARG A 33 2.84 13.60 11.45
C ARG A 33 4.27 14.13 11.39
N VAL A 34 5.22 13.24 11.08
CA VAL A 34 6.64 13.58 10.89
C VAL A 34 6.93 13.56 9.39
N ALA A 35 7.44 14.67 8.85
CA ALA A 35 7.54 14.90 7.41
C ALA A 35 8.29 13.78 6.65
N THR A 36 9.35 13.24 7.26
CA THR A 36 10.24 12.24 6.65
C THR A 36 9.99 10.82 7.15
N ARG A 37 8.85 10.55 7.81
CA ARG A 37 8.57 9.24 8.41
C ARG A 37 7.14 8.81 8.18
N GLY A 38 6.97 7.57 7.72
CA GLY A 38 5.66 7.01 7.41
C GLY A 38 5.64 5.49 7.37
N HIS A 39 4.53 4.95 6.90
CA HIS A 39 4.32 3.52 6.73
C HIS A 39 3.44 3.23 5.52
N HIS A 40 3.47 1.97 5.08
CA HIS A 40 2.81 1.55 3.87
C HIS A 40 1.35 1.12 4.09
N HIS A 41 0.55 1.32 3.05
CA HIS A 41 -0.78 0.80 2.89
C HIS A 41 -0.92 0.23 1.49
N LEU A 42 -1.81 -0.74 1.31
CA LEU A 42 -2.22 -1.21 -0.01
C LEU A 42 -3.71 -1.01 -0.21
N PHE A 43 -4.11 -0.55 -1.38
CA PHE A 43 -5.49 -0.49 -1.85
C PHE A 43 -5.63 -1.49 -3.00
N ILE A 44 -6.45 -2.51 -2.81
CA ILE A 44 -6.70 -3.60 -3.74
C ILE A 44 -8.10 -3.42 -4.32
N ASP A 45 -8.16 -3.15 -5.62
CA ASP A 45 -9.41 -2.79 -6.34
C ASP A 45 -10.24 -1.70 -5.66
N ALA A 46 -9.55 -0.86 -4.88
CA ALA A 46 -10.12 0.25 -4.14
C ALA A 46 -9.48 1.56 -4.58
N ASP A 47 -10.22 2.65 -4.44
CA ASP A 47 -9.70 3.99 -4.70
C ASP A 47 -9.04 4.56 -3.44
N VAL A 48 -7.99 5.35 -3.65
CA VAL A 48 -7.26 5.98 -2.55
C VAL A 48 -8.14 6.98 -1.81
N THR A 49 -7.92 7.10 -0.51
CA THR A 49 -8.59 8.10 0.32
C THR A 49 -8.26 9.52 -0.20
N PRO A 50 -9.26 10.39 -0.40
CA PRO A 50 -9.03 11.71 -0.98
C PRO A 50 -8.34 12.66 0.01
N GLY A 51 -7.38 13.44 -0.52
CA GLY A 51 -6.79 14.58 0.18
C GLY A 51 -6.03 14.21 1.44
N ASP A 52 -6.34 14.92 2.53
CA ASP A 52 -5.75 14.82 3.86
C ASP A 52 -6.58 13.96 4.83
N ALA A 53 -7.56 13.22 4.31
CA ALA A 53 -8.39 12.34 5.12
C ALA A 53 -7.62 11.09 5.58
N VAL A 54 -7.96 10.62 6.78
CA VAL A 54 -7.40 9.41 7.38
C VAL A 54 -7.80 8.19 6.55
N ILE A 55 -6.83 7.34 6.22
CA ILE A 55 -7.08 6.07 5.54
C ILE A 55 -7.98 5.20 6.44
N PRO A 56 -9.17 4.78 5.97
CA PRO A 56 -10.12 4.09 6.83
C PRO A 56 -9.63 2.68 7.16
N ALA A 57 -9.87 2.26 8.41
CA ALA A 57 -9.57 0.92 8.89
C ALA A 57 -10.79 -0.01 8.71
N GLY A 58 -10.53 -1.30 8.48
CA GLY A 58 -11.58 -2.32 8.37
C GLY A 58 -12.42 -2.27 7.08
N VAL A 59 -12.02 -1.45 6.11
CA VAL A 59 -12.66 -1.39 4.78
C VAL A 59 -12.07 -2.49 3.88
N PRO A 60 -12.91 -3.31 3.21
CA PRO A 60 -12.44 -4.32 2.27
C PRO A 60 -11.56 -3.70 1.18
N GLY A 61 -10.48 -4.40 0.83
CA GLY A 61 -9.49 -3.93 -0.14
C GLY A 61 -8.45 -2.96 0.42
N ILE A 62 -8.54 -2.54 1.69
CA ILE A 62 -7.50 -1.70 2.31
C ILE A 62 -6.68 -2.53 3.31
N VAL A 63 -5.38 -2.63 3.06
CA VAL A 63 -4.41 -3.33 3.90
C VAL A 63 -3.52 -2.30 4.60
N HIS A 64 -3.51 -2.34 5.93
CA HIS A 64 -2.67 -1.49 6.77
C HIS A 64 -1.38 -2.22 7.13
N ILE A 65 -0.22 -1.67 6.77
CA ILE A 65 1.11 -2.22 7.09
C ILE A 65 1.75 -1.35 8.18
N GLY A 66 1.05 -1.23 9.30
CA GLY A 66 1.39 -0.30 10.40
C GLY A 66 2.63 -0.67 11.21
N THR A 67 3.30 -1.79 10.93
CA THR A 67 4.49 -2.25 11.65
C THR A 67 5.79 -1.61 11.16
N GLY A 68 5.75 -0.88 10.04
CA GLY A 68 6.95 -0.41 9.33
C GLY A 68 7.59 -1.49 8.44
N ALA A 69 6.87 -2.55 8.12
CA ALA A 69 7.33 -3.55 7.16
C ALA A 69 7.30 -3.01 5.72
N SER A 70 8.28 -3.45 4.92
CA SER A 70 8.39 -3.15 3.49
C SER A 70 7.93 -4.32 2.61
N GLU A 71 7.18 -5.26 3.18
CA GLU A 71 6.55 -6.34 2.44
C GLU A 71 5.18 -6.69 3.06
N ALA A 72 4.26 -7.14 2.23
CA ALA A 72 2.97 -7.69 2.65
C ALA A 72 2.52 -8.79 1.69
N THR A 73 1.79 -9.76 2.23
CA THR A 73 1.09 -10.77 1.42
C THR A 73 -0.39 -10.43 1.38
N VAL A 74 -0.93 -10.24 0.18
CA VAL A 74 -2.36 -10.08 -0.07
C VAL A 74 -2.91 -11.44 -0.47
N SER A 75 -3.78 -12.01 0.37
CA SER A 75 -4.38 -13.32 0.13
C SER A 75 -5.85 -13.20 -0.25
N GLY A 76 -6.38 -14.23 -0.92
CA GLY A 76 -7.81 -14.35 -1.19
C GLY A 76 -8.31 -13.54 -2.38
N LEU A 77 -7.41 -13.16 -3.29
CA LEU A 77 -7.81 -12.57 -4.57
C LEU A 77 -8.38 -13.65 -5.49
N ALA A 78 -9.48 -13.33 -6.17
CA ALA A 78 -10.08 -14.23 -7.14
C ALA A 78 -9.21 -14.31 -8.41
N PRO A 79 -9.31 -15.37 -9.22
CA PRO A 79 -8.67 -15.37 -10.54
C PRO A 79 -9.18 -14.21 -11.40
N GLY A 80 -8.27 -13.43 -11.99
CA GLY A 80 -8.62 -12.22 -12.75
C GLY A 80 -7.59 -11.09 -12.64
N GLN A 81 -7.92 -9.95 -13.24
CA GLN A 81 -7.10 -8.74 -13.10
C GLN A 81 -7.39 -8.03 -11.78
N HIS A 82 -6.34 -7.63 -11.09
CA HIS A 82 -6.42 -6.88 -9.84
C HIS A 82 -5.50 -5.66 -9.90
N ARG A 83 -6.02 -4.52 -9.42
CA ARG A 83 -5.26 -3.27 -9.27
C ARG A 83 -4.78 -3.17 -7.83
N ILE A 84 -3.48 -2.97 -7.64
CA ILE A 84 -2.84 -2.76 -6.34
C ILE A 84 -2.22 -1.38 -6.33
N ILE A 85 -2.65 -0.52 -5.41
CA ILE A 85 -2.03 0.79 -5.17
C ILE A 85 -1.30 0.76 -3.83
N ALA A 86 0.00 1.02 -3.82
CA ALA A 86 0.73 1.32 -2.61
C ALA A 86 0.58 2.79 -2.25
N VAL A 87 0.27 3.08 -0.99
CA VAL A 87 0.17 4.44 -0.45
C VAL A 87 1.10 4.56 0.75
N LEU A 88 1.92 5.61 0.76
CA LEU A 88 2.74 5.98 1.90
C LEU A 88 1.99 7.05 2.71
N ALA A 89 1.81 6.81 4.00
CA ALA A 89 1.10 7.71 4.90
C ALA A 89 1.93 8.01 6.15
N TYR A 90 1.66 9.13 6.79
CA TYR A 90 2.26 9.47 8.08
C TYR A 90 1.80 8.50 9.19
N GLY A 91 2.40 8.60 10.38
CA GLY A 91 2.03 7.77 11.54
C GLY A 91 0.56 7.89 11.97
N ASN A 92 -0.13 8.98 11.60
CA ASN A 92 -1.56 9.18 11.82
C ASN A 92 -2.47 8.64 10.70
N HIS A 93 -1.94 7.86 9.76
CA HIS A 93 -2.64 7.29 8.60
C HIS A 93 -3.21 8.31 7.62
N VAL A 94 -2.73 9.57 7.64
CA VAL A 94 -3.01 10.54 6.58
C VAL A 94 -2.01 10.34 5.45
N PRO A 95 -2.43 10.19 4.17
CA PRO A 95 -1.53 10.06 3.04
C PRO A 95 -0.49 11.19 2.98
N MET A 96 0.75 10.86 2.62
CA MET A 96 1.78 11.87 2.45
C MET A 96 1.56 12.67 1.16
N GLU A 97 1.63 13.99 1.25
CA GLU A 97 1.48 14.88 0.09
C GLU A 97 2.65 14.71 -0.89
N GLY A 98 2.36 14.39 -2.15
CA GLY A 98 3.36 14.28 -3.21
C GLY A 98 4.27 13.04 -3.15
N VAL A 99 4.30 12.29 -2.04
CA VAL A 99 5.26 11.17 -1.82
C VAL A 99 4.75 9.81 -2.33
N GLY A 100 3.99 9.83 -3.43
CA GLY A 100 3.97 8.72 -4.38
C GLY A 100 3.08 7.55 -3.98
N THR A 101 1.79 7.68 -4.33
CA THR A 101 1.02 6.49 -4.67
C THR A 101 1.68 5.80 -5.86
N ASP A 102 1.74 4.47 -5.84
CA ASP A 102 2.25 3.69 -6.96
C ASP A 102 1.32 2.55 -7.28
N THR A 103 1.05 2.33 -8.56
CA THR A 103 -0.01 1.43 -9.02
C THR A 103 0.56 0.35 -9.91
N VAL A 104 0.23 -0.89 -9.59
CA VAL A 104 0.42 -2.02 -10.50
C VAL A 104 -0.90 -2.72 -10.79
N VAL A 105 -0.97 -3.34 -11.96
CA VAL A 105 -2.08 -4.24 -12.32
C VAL A 105 -1.51 -5.62 -12.55
N VAL A 106 -1.99 -6.61 -11.80
CA VAL A 106 -1.55 -8.01 -11.90
C VAL A 106 -2.68 -8.90 -12.35
N VAL A 107 -2.33 -10.09 -12.83
CA VAL A 107 -3.30 -11.15 -13.15
C VAL A 107 -3.14 -12.29 -12.15
N VAL A 108 -4.18 -12.62 -11.42
CA VAL A 108 -4.25 -13.78 -10.52
C VAL A 108 -4.76 -14.98 -11.31
N ARG A 109 -4.09 -16.14 -11.18
CA ARG A 109 -4.50 -17.43 -11.76
C ARG A 109 -5.22 -18.33 -10.77
#